data_AF-A0A1S2FDH6-F1
#
_entry.id   AF-A0A1S2FDH6-F1
#
_cell.length_a   1.000
_cell.length_b   1.000
_cell.length_c   1.000
_cell.angle_alpha   90.00
_cell.angle_beta   90.00
_cell.angle_gamma   90.00
#
_symmetry.space_group_name_H-M   'P 1'
#
loop_
_entity.id
_entity.type
_entity.pdbx_description
1 polymer ?
#
loop_
_entity_poly.entity_id
_entity_poly.type
_entity_poly.pdbx_seq_one_letter_code
_entity_poly.pdbx_strand_id
1 'polypeptide(L)'
;MMKASISQVVFPRLALFRDEFYNGRRFIVRGNVGIRNLERTFGDIESLRFFSTSSNATLVLFSEPNFRGAFRVFRGNTNIADLGDIIGGDEEPESIISTNRRLTLAQIRAIRDAGVLPSGFRSI
;
A
#
# COMPACT_ATOMS: atom_id res chain seq x y z
N MET A 1 -13.37 -34.01 16.85
CA MET A 1 -13.64 -33.35 15.55
C MET A 1 -12.93 -32.00 15.55
N MET A 2 -11.79 -31.87 14.86
CA MET A 2 -11.10 -30.58 14.73
C MET A 2 -11.88 -29.72 13.73
N LYS A 3 -12.51 -28.64 14.19
CA LYS A 3 -13.06 -27.61 13.31
C LYS A 3 -11.86 -26.87 12.69
N ALA A 4 -11.56 -27.18 11.43
CA ALA A 4 -10.69 -26.32 10.64
C ALA A 4 -11.38 -24.95 10.52
N SER A 5 -10.82 -23.92 11.17
CA SER A 5 -11.24 -22.55 10.92
C SER A 5 -10.65 -22.13 9.58
N ILE A 6 -11.49 -22.05 8.54
CA ILE A 6 -11.07 -21.43 7.29
C ILE A 6 -10.98 -19.93 7.58
N SER A 7 -9.76 -19.44 7.84
CA SER A 7 -9.51 -18.00 7.89
C SER A 7 -9.89 -17.43 6.52
N GLN A 8 -10.93 -16.58 6.47
CA GLN A 8 -11.31 -15.92 5.23
C GLN A 8 -10.11 -15.10 4.72
N VAL A 9 -9.68 -15.37 3.48
CA VAL A 9 -8.58 -14.63 2.88
C VAL A 9 -9.03 -13.19 2.64
N VAL A 10 -8.46 -12.27 3.42
CA VAL A 10 -8.73 -10.84 3.28
C VAL A 10 -7.87 -10.25 2.16
N PHE A 11 -8.52 -9.59 1.21
CA PHE A 11 -7.90 -8.83 0.12
C PHE A 11 -8.09 -7.32 0.34
N PRO A 12 -7.23 -6.46 -0.26
CA PRO A 12 -6.05 -6.81 -1.04
C PRO A 12 -4.94 -7.39 -0.15
N ARG A 13 -3.95 -8.01 -0.78
CA ARG A 13 -2.70 -8.45 -0.16
C ARG A 13 -1.58 -7.57 -0.67
N LEU A 14 -0.95 -6.83 0.23
CA LEU A 14 0.26 -6.06 -0.03
C LEU A 14 1.43 -6.81 0.61
N ALA A 15 2.32 -7.36 -0.21
CA ALA A 15 3.59 -7.88 0.24
C ALA A 15 4.67 -6.80 0.08
N LEU A 16 5.39 -6.53 1.16
CA LEU A 16 6.49 -5.55 1.23
C LEU A 16 7.80 -6.30 1.48
N PHE A 17 8.87 -5.88 0.83
CA PHE A 17 10.16 -6.55 0.83
C PHE A 17 11.27 -5.55 1.17
N ARG A 18 12.23 -5.98 1.98
CA ARG A 18 13.36 -5.15 2.40
C ARG A 18 14.35 -4.84 1.29
N ASP A 19 14.38 -5.66 0.26
CA ASP A 19 15.35 -5.52 -0.82
C ASP A 19 14.60 -5.43 -2.16
N GLU A 20 15.29 -4.88 -3.16
CA GLU A 20 14.82 -4.86 -4.54
C GLU A 20 14.54 -6.27 -5.07
N PHE A 21 13.79 -6.34 -6.16
CA PHE A 21 13.42 -7.55 -6.89
C PHE A 21 12.73 -8.61 -6.02
N TYR A 22 11.96 -8.16 -5.02
CA TYR A 22 11.17 -9.00 -4.12
C TYR A 22 12.00 -9.92 -3.21
N ASN A 23 13.19 -9.47 -2.82
CA ASN A 23 14.12 -10.22 -1.98
C ASN A 23 14.06 -9.79 -0.50
N GLY A 24 14.88 -10.45 0.33
CA GLY A 24 15.04 -10.10 1.73
C GLY A 24 13.83 -10.43 2.61
N ARG A 25 13.75 -9.71 3.74
CA ARG A 25 12.68 -9.91 4.72
C ARG A 25 11.35 -9.42 4.15
N ARG A 26 10.31 -10.24 4.31
CA ARG A 26 8.98 -9.99 3.75
C ARG A 26 7.92 -9.74 4.82
N PHE A 27 7.09 -8.73 4.61
CA PHE A 27 5.89 -8.42 5.39
C PHE A 27 4.64 -8.57 4.54
N ILE A 28 3.52 -8.97 5.15
CA ILE A 28 2.23 -9.11 4.44
C ILE A 28 1.17 -8.31 5.18
N VAL A 29 0.63 -7.30 4.52
CA VAL A 29 -0.51 -6.52 4.98
C VAL A 29 -1.75 -6.91 4.18
N ARG A 30 -2.88 -7.07 4.86
CA ARG A 30 -4.15 -7.48 4.25
C ARG A 30 -5.27 -6.47 4.53
N GLY A 31 -6.18 -6.34 3.58
CA GLY A 31 -7.39 -5.50 3.70
C GLY A 31 -7.17 -4.06 3.25
N ASN A 32 -8.22 -3.25 3.37
CA ASN A 32 -8.14 -1.81 3.09
C ASN A 32 -7.31 -1.14 4.19
N VAL A 33 -6.12 -0.70 3.86
CA VAL A 33 -5.13 -0.19 4.82
C VAL A 33 -4.50 1.09 4.34
N GLY A 34 -4.18 1.96 5.28
CA GLY A 34 -3.21 3.04 5.09
C GLY A 34 -2.04 2.84 6.04
N ILE A 35 -0.83 2.74 5.50
CA ILE A 35 0.43 2.66 6.24
C ILE A 35 0.99 4.07 6.32
N ARG A 36 1.00 4.68 7.51
CA ARG A 36 1.31 6.11 7.66
C ARG A 36 2.78 6.45 7.57
N ASN A 37 3.66 5.51 7.88
CA ASN A 37 5.09 5.71 7.80
C ASN A 37 5.71 4.33 7.60
N LEU A 38 6.30 4.10 6.43
CA LEU A 38 6.85 2.80 6.04
C LEU A 38 8.08 2.46 6.90
N GLU A 39 9.04 3.38 7.00
CA GLU A 39 10.27 3.16 7.75
C GLU A 39 10.00 2.82 9.23
N ARG A 40 9.16 3.60 9.90
CA ARG A 40 8.82 3.36 11.31
C ARG A 40 8.09 2.04 11.53
N THR A 41 7.28 1.59 10.57
CA THR A 41 6.42 0.41 10.75
C THR A 41 7.08 -0.88 10.27
N PHE A 42 7.81 -0.82 9.16
CA PHE A 42 8.40 -1.99 8.50
C PHE A 42 9.89 -1.85 8.25
N GLY A 43 10.49 -0.69 8.54
CA GLY A 43 11.81 -0.21 8.11
C GLY A 43 11.86 0.07 6.62
N ASP A 44 13.08 0.23 6.12
CA ASP A 44 13.40 0.43 4.71
C ASP A 44 12.77 -0.65 3.80
N ILE A 45 11.93 -0.27 2.84
CA ILE A 45 11.21 -1.17 1.94
C ILE A 45 11.52 -0.76 0.52
N GLU A 46 12.07 -1.70 -0.24
CA GLU A 46 12.64 -1.45 -1.57
C GLU A 46 11.80 -2.05 -2.70
N SER A 47 10.90 -3.00 -2.40
CA SER A 47 10.01 -3.56 -3.42
C SER A 47 8.68 -4.05 -2.84
N LEU A 48 7.66 -4.15 -3.71
CA LEU A 48 6.33 -4.57 -3.29
C LEU A 48 5.56 -5.37 -4.34
N ARG A 49 4.63 -6.19 -3.84
CA ARG A 49 3.59 -6.85 -4.66
C ARG A 49 2.22 -6.54 -4.10
N PHE A 50 1.38 -5.91 -4.90
CA PHE A 50 0.01 -5.59 -4.59
C PHE A 50 -0.94 -6.46 -5.42
N PHE A 51 -1.70 -7.30 -4.72
CA PHE A 51 -2.66 -8.21 -5.33
C PHE A 51 -4.06 -8.03 -4.75
N SER A 52 -5.05 -7.98 -5.63
CA SER A 52 -6.46 -7.93 -5.33
C SER A 52 -7.24 -8.83 -6.29
N THR A 53 -8.37 -9.33 -5.82
CA THR A 53 -9.38 -9.98 -6.67
C THR A 53 -10.38 -8.99 -7.28
N SER A 54 -10.32 -7.72 -6.88
CA SER A 54 -11.19 -6.64 -7.36
C SER A 54 -10.52 -5.89 -8.51
N SER A 55 -11.23 -5.73 -9.63
CA SER A 55 -10.79 -4.84 -10.73
C SER A 55 -10.76 -3.36 -10.33
N ASN A 56 -11.38 -3.00 -9.21
CA ASN A 56 -11.41 -1.64 -8.68
C ASN A 56 -10.29 -1.33 -7.69
N ALA A 57 -9.37 -2.26 -7.45
CA ALA A 57 -8.29 -2.06 -6.50
C ALA A 57 -7.43 -0.83 -6.83
N THR A 58 -7.03 -0.10 -5.79
CA THR A 58 -6.17 1.07 -5.89
C THR A 58 -5.01 0.93 -4.90
N LEU A 59 -3.79 1.11 -5.41
CA LEU A 59 -2.58 1.34 -4.62
C LEU A 59 -2.16 2.79 -4.82
N VAL A 60 -1.85 3.47 -3.73
CA VAL A 60 -1.31 4.84 -3.76
C VAL A 60 -0.04 4.87 -2.95
N LEU A 61 1.02 5.39 -3.55
CA LEU A 61 2.30 5.66 -2.93
C LEU A 61 2.42 7.17 -2.73
N PHE A 62 2.91 7.60 -1.56
CA PHE A 62 3.09 8.99 -1.19
C PHE A 62 4.55 9.21 -0.78
N SER A 63 5.15 10.33 -1.18
CA SER A 63 6.57 10.61 -0.89
C SER A 63 6.82 11.17 0.51
N GLU A 64 5.77 11.45 1.27
CA GLU A 64 5.90 11.83 2.68
C GLU A 64 5.05 10.94 3.60
N PRO A 65 5.41 10.85 4.89
CA PRO A 65 4.57 10.21 5.89
C PRO A 65 3.17 10.82 5.98
N ASN A 66 2.24 10.08 6.57
CA ASN A 66 0.86 10.47 6.83
C ASN A 66 0.06 10.83 5.56
N PHE A 67 0.38 10.16 4.45
CA PHE A 67 -0.26 10.32 3.15
C PHE A 67 -0.04 11.71 2.55
N ARG A 68 1.14 12.32 2.74
CA ARG A 68 1.45 13.68 2.29
C ARG A 68 2.38 13.68 1.07
N GLY A 69 2.81 14.86 0.64
CA GLY A 69 3.73 15.01 -0.49
C GLY A 69 3.13 14.66 -1.86
N ALA A 70 4.03 14.39 -2.80
CA ALA A 70 3.68 13.88 -4.11
C ALA A 70 3.14 12.45 -4.01
N PHE A 71 2.38 12.02 -5.00
CA PHE A 71 1.83 10.67 -4.99
C PHE A 71 1.74 10.04 -6.37
N ARG A 72 1.89 8.71 -6.40
CA ARG A 72 1.68 7.88 -7.58
C ARG A 72 0.55 6.89 -7.35
N VAL A 73 -0.30 6.74 -8.35
CA VAL A 73 -1.51 5.90 -8.27
C VAL A 73 -1.39 4.74 -9.24
N PHE A 74 -1.60 3.53 -8.73
CA PHE A 74 -1.68 2.31 -9.52
C PHE A 74 -3.08 1.71 -9.42
N ARG A 75 -3.55 1.14 -10.53
CA ARG A 75 -4.89 0.56 -10.67
C ARG A 75 -4.76 -0.93 -10.93
N GLY A 76 -5.50 -1.73 -10.16
CA GLY A 76 -5.41 -3.19 -10.23
C GLY A 76 -4.08 -3.75 -9.69
N ASN A 77 -3.81 -5.01 -10.01
CA ASN A 77 -2.63 -5.72 -9.53
C ASN A 77 -1.36 -5.05 -10.03
N THR A 78 -0.42 -4.82 -9.12
CA THR A 78 0.81 -4.06 -9.40
C THR A 78 1.96 -4.71 -8.66
N ASN A 79 3.04 -5.03 -9.37
CA ASN A 79 4.30 -5.45 -8.76
C ASN A 79 5.35 -4.41 -9.12
N ILE A 80 6.09 -3.94 -8.12
CA ILE A 80 7.14 -2.94 -8.28
C ILE A 80 8.41 -3.57 -7.73
N ALA A 81 9.35 -3.85 -8.62
CA ALA A 81 10.59 -4.53 -8.27
C ALA A 81 11.59 -3.60 -7.59
N ASP A 82 11.44 -2.30 -7.77
CA ASP A 82 12.35 -1.27 -7.26
C ASP A 82 11.49 -0.02 -7.00
N LEU A 83 11.49 0.44 -5.75
CA LEU A 83 10.76 1.63 -5.30
C LEU A 83 11.58 2.91 -5.42
N GLY A 84 12.88 2.82 -5.70
CA GLY A 84 13.71 3.94 -6.05
C GLY A 84 13.08 4.76 -7.17
N ASP A 85 13.06 6.08 -6.99
CA ASP A 85 12.61 7.05 -7.99
C ASP A 85 11.16 6.85 -8.48
N ILE A 86 10.36 6.04 -7.78
CA ILE A 86 9.03 5.64 -8.26
C ILE A 86 8.04 6.81 -8.22
N ILE A 87 8.26 7.81 -7.38
CA ILE A 87 7.48 9.05 -7.32
C ILE A 87 8.31 10.17 -7.95
N GLY A 88 7.77 10.79 -9.00
CA GLY A 88 8.42 11.94 -9.65
C GLY A 88 9.70 11.64 -10.43
N GLY A 89 10.30 10.45 -10.29
CA GLY A 89 11.60 10.11 -10.87
C GLY A 89 12.79 10.31 -9.94
N ASP A 90 12.57 10.75 -8.69
CA ASP A 90 13.63 11.07 -7.74
C ASP A 90 13.24 10.78 -6.26
N GLU A 91 12.04 10.23 -5.99
CA GLU A 91 11.53 10.05 -4.63
C GLU A 91 11.01 8.62 -4.39
N GLU A 92 11.43 8.06 -3.24
CA GLU A 92 10.91 6.83 -2.66
C GLU A 92 9.59 7.08 -1.90
N PRO A 93 8.75 6.04 -1.72
CA PRO A 93 7.52 6.18 -0.96
C PRO A 93 7.73 6.08 0.55
N GLU A 94 7.12 7.00 1.28
CA GLU A 94 7.13 7.08 2.75
C GLU A 94 5.81 6.59 3.38
N SER A 95 4.71 6.64 2.63
CA SER A 95 3.42 6.12 3.08
C SER A 95 2.59 5.53 1.95
N ILE A 96 1.71 4.59 2.29
CA ILE A 96 0.97 3.78 1.30
C ILE A 96 -0.51 3.70 1.66
N ILE A 97 -1.38 3.75 0.65
CA ILE A 97 -2.76 3.28 0.74
C ILE A 97 -2.94 2.07 -0.17
N SER A 98 -3.48 0.98 0.38
CA SER A 98 -3.77 -0.26 -0.33
C SER A 98 -5.23 -0.65 -0.11
N THR A 99 -6.03 -0.72 -1.18
CA THR A 99 -7.47 -0.99 -1.07
C THR A 99 -8.04 -1.78 -2.24
N ASN A 100 -9.09 -2.57 -1.97
CA ASN A 100 -9.92 -3.23 -2.97
C ASN A 100 -10.92 -2.29 -3.66
N ARG A 101 -11.00 -1.03 -3.23
CA ARG A 101 -11.95 -0.04 -3.70
C ARG A 101 -11.27 0.96 -4.63
N ARG A 102 -12.05 1.55 -5.52
CA ARG A 102 -11.60 2.66 -6.36
C ARG A 102 -11.49 3.91 -5.50
N LEU A 103 -10.29 4.50 -5.40
CA LEU A 103 -10.12 5.87 -4.93
C LEU A 103 -9.96 6.81 -6.13
N THR A 104 -10.82 7.80 -6.28
CA THR A 104 -10.69 8.83 -7.33
C THR A 104 -9.51 9.75 -7.02
N LEU A 105 -9.01 10.48 -8.02
CA LEU A 105 -7.95 11.48 -7.78
C LEU A 105 -8.41 12.56 -6.80
N ALA A 106 -9.69 12.97 -6.85
CA ALA A 106 -10.25 13.92 -5.89
C ALA A 106 -10.24 13.35 -4.46
N GLN A 107 -10.60 12.09 -4.26
CA GLN A 107 -10.51 11.44 -2.96
C GLN A 107 -9.07 11.31 -2.47
N ILE A 108 -8.13 10.97 -3.36
CA ILE A 108 -6.71 10.86 -3.00
C ILE A 108 -6.15 12.23 -2.59
N ARG A 109 -6.49 13.30 -3.32
CA ARG A 109 -6.12 14.68 -2.93
C ARG A 109 -6.75 15.07 -1.60
N ALA A 110 -8.02 14.76 -1.37
CA ALA A 110 -8.65 15.03 -0.07
C ALA A 110 -7.97 14.28 1.08
N ILE A 111 -7.58 13.01 0.88
CA ILE A 111 -6.78 12.26 1.87
C ILE A 111 -5.42 12.91 2.04
N ARG A 112 -4.77 13.33 0.95
CA ARG A 112 -3.47 14.02 1.00
C ARG A 112 -3.53 15.34 1.76
N ASP A 113 -4.63 16.06 1.64
CA ASP A 113 -4.79 17.38 2.26
C ASP A 113 -5.26 17.25 3.74
N ALA A 114 -5.99 16.19 4.09
CA ALA A 114 -6.49 15.97 5.46
C ALA A 114 -5.67 14.98 6.29
N GLY A 115 -4.96 14.04 5.68
CA GLY A 115 -4.28 12.91 6.33
C GLY A 115 -5.26 11.87 6.93
N VAL A 116 -6.54 11.94 6.55
CA VAL A 116 -7.63 11.14 7.10
C VAL A 116 -8.06 10.09 6.08
N LEU A 117 -8.08 8.82 6.50
CA LEU A 117 -8.51 7.70 5.66
C LEU A 117 -10.05 7.61 5.61
N PRO A 118 -10.63 7.11 4.52
CA PRO A 118 -12.06 6.83 4.45
C PRO A 118 -12.50 5.76 5.47
N SER A 119 -13.80 5.70 5.75
CA SER A 119 -14.36 4.64 6.59
C SER A 119 -14.08 3.24 6.03
N GLY A 120 -13.83 2.30 6.95
CA GLY A 120 -13.49 0.91 6.62
C GLY A 120 -12.02 0.69 6.23
N PHE A 121 -11.16 1.71 6.37
CA PHE A 121 -9.72 1.55 6.30
C PHE A 121 -9.13 1.38 7.70
N ARG A 122 -8.17 0.46 7.81
CA ARG A 122 -7.33 0.36 9.01
C ARG A 122 -6.08 1.21 8.82
N SER A 123 -5.79 2.03 9.81
CA SER A 123 -4.51 2.75 9.87
C SER A 123 -3.47 1.87 10.54
N ILE A 124 -2.25 1.90 10.01
CA ILE A 124 -1.07 1.21 10.55
C ILE A 124 0.09 2.20 10.62
#